data_AF-A0A101I104-F1
#
_entry.id   AF-A0A101I104-F1
#
_cell.length_a   1.000
_cell.length_b   1.000
_cell.length_c   1.000
_cell.angle_alpha   90.00
_cell.angle_beta   90.00
_cell.angle_gamma   90.00
#
_symmetry.space_group_name_H-M   'P 1'
#
loop_
_entity.id
_entity.type
_entity.pdbx_description
1 polymer ?
#
loop_
_entity_poly.entity_id
_entity_poly.type
_entity_poly.pdbx_seq_one_letter_code
_entity_poly.pdbx_strand_id
1 'polypeptide(L)'
;MIPLRADVPKAEPVSGSGLSFRKLREKINSLDAGAKIVAQIYHCGRQTSSAIIGEQPVSASPLPCPILGEVPRQLTVPEIKKIVSQYGDTALRAKKAGFDGVQVHGAHGYLIAQFMSKYSNKRCDEYGGTLENRLRFPLEIVADIRKKCGPDFLIDFRISGDEFVPGGRTIEETKLIAMQLEKQGIDMIHVSAGTYESTWAIIPPMNVTNGWIADLAAEVKKVVDIPVTTVGRINDPMLAESILASGKADLMAMGRSSLADPELPKKYFEGRYEDIRPCIG
;
A
#
# COMPACT_ATOMS: atom_id res chain seq x y z
N MET A 1 5.69 -25.96 -19.15
CA MET A 1 6.00 -24.70 -19.84
C MET A 1 4.77 -24.32 -20.66
N ILE A 2 3.87 -23.53 -20.09
CA ILE A 2 2.62 -23.11 -20.77
C ILE A 2 2.97 -21.84 -21.55
N PRO A 3 2.78 -21.78 -22.88
CA PRO A 3 3.17 -20.63 -23.67
C PRO A 3 2.31 -19.41 -23.30
N LEU A 4 2.97 -18.30 -22.97
CA LEU A 4 2.34 -17.00 -22.81
C LEU A 4 1.74 -16.59 -24.16
N ARG A 5 0.42 -16.46 -24.23
CA ARG A 5 -0.28 -15.89 -25.40
C ARG A 5 0.21 -14.46 -25.62
N ALA A 6 0.74 -14.20 -26.82
CA ALA A 6 1.33 -12.94 -27.25
C ALA A 6 0.30 -11.83 -27.59
N ASP A 7 -0.99 -12.07 -27.40
CA ASP A 7 -2.05 -11.17 -27.85
C ASP A 7 -2.88 -10.60 -26.69
N VAL A 8 -2.22 -9.92 -25.76
CA VAL A 8 -2.93 -8.98 -24.88
C VAL A 8 -2.97 -7.64 -25.61
N PRO A 9 -4.15 -7.15 -26.06
CA PRO A 9 -4.23 -5.88 -26.76
C PRO A 9 -3.66 -4.77 -25.86
N LYS A 10 -2.75 -3.97 -26.43
CA LYS A 10 -2.27 -2.75 -25.77
C LYS A 10 -3.48 -1.89 -25.43
N ALA A 11 -3.64 -1.55 -24.15
CA ALA A 11 -4.70 -0.64 -23.72
C ALA A 11 -4.51 0.69 -24.45
N GLU A 12 -5.45 1.03 -25.33
CA GLU A 12 -5.46 2.34 -25.95
C GLU A 12 -5.68 3.41 -24.87
N PRO A 13 -5.00 4.57 -24.95
CA PRO A 13 -5.28 5.67 -24.05
C PRO A 13 -6.73 6.10 -24.28
N VAL A 14 -7.54 5.99 -23.23
CA VAL A 14 -8.96 6.37 -23.25
C VAL A 14 -9.05 7.88 -23.50
N SER A 15 -9.16 8.23 -24.78
CA SER A 15 -9.39 9.58 -25.26
C SER A 15 -10.88 9.73 -25.51
N GLY A 16 -11.62 10.11 -24.46
CA GLY A 16 -13.06 10.28 -24.56
C GLY A 16 -13.74 10.41 -23.20
N SER A 17 -14.34 11.57 -22.97
CA SER A 17 -15.34 11.89 -21.95
C SER A 17 -15.82 10.76 -21.01
N GLY A 18 -15.33 10.78 -19.76
CA GLY A 18 -16.20 10.56 -18.62
C GLY A 18 -16.45 9.12 -18.11
N LEU A 19 -15.41 8.34 -17.86
CA LEU A 19 -15.33 7.59 -16.60
C LEU A 19 -14.47 8.40 -15.60
N SER A 20 -15.00 9.55 -15.17
CA SER A 20 -14.32 10.37 -14.17
C SER A 20 -14.41 9.65 -12.81
N PHE A 21 -13.34 9.64 -12.01
CA PHE A 21 -13.41 9.22 -10.61
C PHE A 21 -14.52 9.94 -9.82
N ARG A 22 -14.98 11.11 -10.29
CA ARG A 22 -16.19 11.78 -9.79
C ARG A 22 -17.46 10.96 -9.96
N LYS A 23 -17.67 10.32 -11.12
CA LYS A 23 -18.84 9.46 -11.36
C LYS A 23 -18.83 8.24 -10.43
N LEU A 24 -17.65 7.68 -10.17
CA LEU A 24 -17.49 6.62 -9.17
C LEU A 24 -17.89 7.13 -7.78
N ARG A 25 -17.41 8.33 -7.40
CA ARG A 25 -17.77 8.94 -6.12
C ARG A 25 -19.28 9.21 -6.01
N GLU A 26 -19.88 9.81 -7.04
CA GLU A 26 -21.32 10.08 -7.11
C GLU A 26 -22.13 8.78 -6.96
N LYS A 27 -21.71 7.71 -7.64
CA LYS A 27 -22.37 6.42 -7.54
C LYS A 27 -22.28 5.85 -6.12
N ILE A 28 -21.12 5.93 -5.47
CA ILE A 28 -20.96 5.42 -4.10
C ILE A 28 -21.75 6.27 -3.11
N ASN A 29 -21.72 7.60 -3.23
CA ASN A 29 -22.54 8.49 -2.39
C ASN A 29 -24.04 8.19 -2.53
N SER A 30 -24.51 7.83 -3.74
CA SER A 30 -25.92 7.47 -3.97
C SER A 30 -26.39 6.19 -3.26
N LEU A 31 -25.46 5.40 -2.73
CA LEU A 31 -25.77 4.19 -1.97
C LEU A 31 -25.96 4.45 -0.46
N ASP A 32 -25.77 5.71 -0.01
CA ASP A 32 -25.95 6.19 1.37
C ASP A 32 -25.32 5.28 2.45
N ALA A 33 -24.18 4.68 2.14
CA ALA A 33 -23.56 3.68 3.00
C ALA A 33 -22.69 4.29 4.12
N GLY A 34 -22.58 5.62 4.21
CA GLY A 34 -21.73 6.33 5.17
C GLY A 34 -20.21 6.05 5.05
N ALA A 35 -19.78 5.27 4.07
CA ALA A 35 -18.40 4.82 3.93
C ALA A 35 -17.46 5.94 3.48
N LYS A 36 -16.27 5.99 4.10
CA LYS A 36 -15.16 6.82 3.66
C LYS A 36 -14.45 6.15 2.47
N ILE A 37 -14.04 6.95 1.49
CA ILE A 37 -13.37 6.46 0.29
C ILE A 37 -11.98 7.08 0.19
N VAL A 38 -10.98 6.20 0.25
CA VAL A 38 -9.57 6.56 0.22
C VAL A 38 -8.95 5.94 -1.03
N ALA A 39 -8.30 6.75 -1.87
CA ALA A 39 -7.63 6.25 -3.07
C ALA A 39 -6.21 5.80 -2.76
N GLN A 40 -5.88 4.53 -3.01
CA GLN A 40 -4.48 4.10 -2.94
C GLN A 40 -3.70 4.64 -4.14
N ILE A 41 -2.63 5.38 -3.87
CA ILE A 41 -1.73 5.95 -4.89
C ILE A 41 -0.36 5.27 -4.78
N TYR A 42 0.18 4.85 -5.92
CA TYR A 42 1.39 4.04 -5.96
C TYR A 42 2.20 4.25 -7.23
N HIS A 43 3.45 3.79 -7.20
CA HIS A 43 4.36 3.76 -8.35
C HIS A 43 5.15 2.44 -8.30
N CYS A 44 5.13 1.66 -9.38
CA CYS A 44 5.69 0.30 -9.37
C CYS A 44 7.21 0.25 -9.10
N GLY A 45 7.92 1.28 -9.55
CA GLY A 45 9.38 1.32 -9.44
C GLY A 45 9.99 0.13 -10.20
N ARG A 46 10.82 -0.69 -9.54
CA ARG A 46 11.35 -1.94 -10.11
C ARG A 46 10.37 -3.12 -10.20
N GLN A 47 9.15 -3.03 -9.66
CA GLN A 47 8.14 -4.11 -9.70
C GLN A 47 7.25 -4.03 -10.95
N THR A 48 7.86 -3.74 -12.09
CA THR A 48 7.22 -3.70 -13.41
C THR A 48 8.28 -3.97 -14.47
N SER A 49 7.86 -4.08 -15.73
CA SER A 49 8.75 -4.25 -16.88
C SER A 49 8.45 -3.25 -17.98
N SER A 50 9.42 -3.02 -18.86
CA SER A 50 9.25 -2.20 -20.06
C SER A 50 8.16 -2.74 -21.00
N ALA A 51 7.88 -4.04 -20.97
CA ALA A 51 6.74 -4.63 -21.68
C ALA A 51 5.38 -4.10 -21.18
N ILE A 52 5.27 -3.72 -19.91
CA ILE A 52 4.04 -3.21 -19.29
C ILE A 52 3.93 -1.70 -19.40
N ILE A 53 5.00 -0.96 -19.08
CA ILE A 53 4.96 0.51 -19.01
C ILE A 53 5.47 1.21 -20.28
N GLY A 54 6.02 0.46 -21.25
CA GLY A 54 6.52 1.01 -22.51
C GLY A 54 7.88 1.73 -22.42
N GLU A 55 8.50 1.75 -21.24
CA GLU A 55 9.78 2.40 -20.98
C GLU A 55 10.58 1.61 -19.92
N GLN A 56 11.89 1.89 -19.81
CA GLN A 56 12.71 1.23 -18.79
C GLN A 56 12.20 1.57 -17.38
N PRO A 57 11.94 0.57 -16.51
CA PRO A 57 11.56 0.80 -15.13
C PRO A 57 12.58 1.68 -14.38
N VAL A 58 12.13 2.38 -13.35
CA VAL A 58 12.98 3.26 -12.54
C VAL A 58 12.95 2.83 -11.07
N SER A 59 14.01 3.12 -10.32
CA SER A 59 14.13 2.72 -8.91
C SER A 59 15.10 3.63 -8.15
N ALA A 60 15.24 3.41 -6.84
CA ALA A 60 16.27 4.02 -6.02
C ALA A 60 17.68 3.66 -6.49
N SER A 61 17.90 2.43 -6.98
CA SER A 61 19.20 1.92 -7.44
C SER A 61 19.02 0.94 -8.61
N PRO A 62 20.07 0.68 -9.42
CA PRO A 62 19.99 -0.21 -10.58
C PRO A 62 20.09 -1.69 -10.17
N LEU A 63 19.20 -2.10 -9.25
CA LEU A 63 19.09 -3.47 -8.75
C LEU A 63 17.78 -4.08 -9.25
N PRO A 64 17.83 -5.14 -10.08
CA PRO A 64 16.62 -5.80 -10.56
C PRO A 64 15.84 -6.42 -9.39
N CYS A 65 14.52 -6.53 -9.53
CA CYS A 65 13.78 -7.48 -8.71
C CYS A 65 14.16 -8.90 -9.19
N PRO A 66 14.62 -9.82 -8.33
CA PRO A 66 14.95 -11.19 -8.71
C PRO A 66 13.81 -11.97 -9.38
N ILE A 67 12.55 -11.56 -9.15
CA ILE A 67 11.38 -12.20 -9.78
C ILE A 67 11.16 -11.70 -11.21
N LEU A 68 11.40 -10.41 -11.49
CA LEU A 68 11.14 -9.81 -12.81
C LEU A 68 12.38 -9.73 -13.71
N GLY A 69 13.58 -9.66 -13.13
CA GLY A 69 14.87 -9.72 -13.83
C GLY A 69 15.28 -8.44 -14.58
N GLU A 70 14.35 -7.54 -14.91
CA GLU A 70 14.68 -6.29 -15.60
C GLU A 70 15.40 -5.30 -14.68
N VAL A 71 16.53 -4.77 -15.13
CA VAL A 71 17.34 -3.82 -14.36
C VAL A 71 16.72 -2.42 -14.48
N PRO A 72 16.22 -1.83 -13.39
CA PRO A 72 15.68 -0.48 -13.42
C PRO A 72 16.80 0.54 -13.57
N ARG A 73 16.49 1.70 -14.12
CA ARG A 73 17.37 2.86 -14.08
C ARG A 73 17.30 3.53 -12.70
N GLN A 74 18.46 3.96 -12.19
CA GLN A 74 18.51 4.79 -10.99
C GLN A 74 17.91 6.18 -11.26
N LEU A 75 16.96 6.60 -10.43
CA LEU A 75 16.40 7.95 -10.48
C LEU A 75 17.46 9.00 -10.13
N THR A 76 17.47 10.11 -10.86
CA THR A 76 18.21 11.31 -10.50
C THR A 76 17.46 12.11 -9.44
N VAL A 77 18.16 12.96 -8.67
CA VAL A 77 17.52 13.82 -7.65
C VAL A 77 16.39 14.70 -8.24
N PRO A 78 16.56 15.36 -9.40
CA PRO A 78 15.48 16.12 -10.02
C PRO A 78 14.25 15.26 -10.36
N GLU A 79 14.45 14.02 -10.82
CA GLU A 79 13.34 13.08 -11.09
C GLU A 79 12.63 12.66 -9.79
N ILE A 80 13.38 12.44 -8.71
CA ILE A 80 12.80 12.15 -7.38
C ILE A 80 11.89 13.31 -6.96
N LYS A 81 12.36 14.56 -7.03
CA LYS A 81 11.55 15.74 -6.71
C LYS A 81 10.32 15.88 -7.60
N LYS A 82 10.45 15.57 -8.89
CA LYS A 82 9.30 15.54 -9.82
C LYS A 82 8.27 14.50 -9.39
N ILE A 83 8.69 13.29 -9.03
CA ILE A 83 7.81 12.22 -8.56
C ILE A 83 7.13 12.61 -7.24
N VAL A 84 7.84 13.24 -6.31
CA VAL A 84 7.25 13.80 -5.07
C VAL A 84 6.08 14.73 -5.43
N SER A 85 6.30 15.70 -6.32
CA SER A 85 5.24 16.61 -6.75
C SER A 85 4.08 15.88 -7.43
N GLN A 86 4.36 14.83 -8.21
CA GLN A 86 3.32 14.03 -8.87
C GLN A 86 2.45 13.26 -7.86
N TYR A 87 3.00 12.78 -6.75
CA TYR A 87 2.20 12.20 -5.66
C TYR A 87 1.24 13.25 -5.08
N GLY A 88 1.72 14.45 -4.74
CA GLY A 88 0.86 15.52 -4.24
C GLY A 88 -0.18 16.01 -5.25
N ASP A 89 0.17 16.08 -6.54
CA ASP A 89 -0.78 16.41 -7.62
C ASP A 89 -1.85 15.32 -7.76
N THR A 90 -1.48 14.05 -7.62
CA THR A 90 -2.41 12.91 -7.65
C THR A 90 -3.36 12.96 -6.46
N ALA A 91 -2.85 13.23 -5.26
CA ALA A 91 -3.68 13.41 -4.07
C ALA A 91 -4.64 14.60 -4.21
N LEU A 92 -4.18 15.73 -4.78
CA LEU A 92 -5.03 16.88 -5.06
C LEU A 92 -6.13 16.54 -6.08
N ARG A 93 -5.83 15.73 -7.10
CA ARG A 93 -6.84 15.23 -8.05
C ARG A 93 -7.87 14.32 -7.34
N ALA A 94 -7.43 13.45 -6.44
CA ALA A 94 -8.33 12.63 -5.62
C ALA A 94 -9.24 13.51 -4.75
N LYS A 95 -8.69 14.51 -4.05
CA LYS A 95 -9.48 15.48 -3.29
C LYS A 95 -10.52 16.19 -4.17
N LYS A 96 -10.11 16.70 -5.34
CA LYS A 96 -11.01 17.35 -6.32
C LYS A 96 -12.04 16.40 -6.95
N ALA A 97 -11.85 15.10 -6.84
CA ALA A 97 -12.80 14.07 -7.25
C ALA A 97 -13.74 13.64 -6.11
N GLY A 98 -13.55 14.17 -4.90
CA GLY A 98 -14.40 13.91 -3.74
C GLY A 98 -13.99 12.69 -2.91
N PHE A 99 -12.75 12.20 -3.03
CA PHE A 99 -12.21 11.22 -2.07
C PHE A 99 -12.02 11.89 -0.70
N ASP A 100 -12.17 11.12 0.37
CA ASP A 100 -11.95 11.58 1.75
C ASP A 100 -10.44 11.62 2.09
N GLY A 101 -9.63 10.87 1.34
CA GLY A 101 -8.18 10.80 1.53
C GLY A 101 -7.44 10.02 0.46
N VAL A 102 -6.15 9.81 0.69
CA VAL A 102 -5.30 8.88 -0.06
C VAL A 102 -4.57 7.90 0.84
N GLN A 103 -4.31 6.71 0.31
CA GLN A 103 -3.40 5.75 0.91
C GLN A 103 -2.09 5.74 0.11
N VAL A 104 -0.99 6.16 0.73
CA VAL A 104 0.34 6.15 0.11
C VAL A 104 0.91 4.74 0.18
N HIS A 105 1.22 4.14 -0.96
CA HIS A 105 1.69 2.76 -1.02
C HIS A 105 3.21 2.65 -0.84
N GLY A 106 3.66 2.49 0.41
CA GLY A 106 5.05 2.23 0.81
C GLY A 106 5.36 0.77 1.17
N ALA A 107 4.68 -0.20 0.54
CA ALA A 107 4.80 -1.62 0.86
C ALA A 107 5.15 -2.45 -0.40
N HIS A 108 5.32 -3.76 -0.21
CA HIS A 108 5.43 -4.77 -1.28
C HIS A 108 6.60 -4.59 -2.25
N GLY A 109 7.61 -3.83 -1.83
CA GLY A 109 8.78 -3.54 -2.64
C GLY A 109 8.48 -2.62 -3.82
N TYR A 110 7.38 -1.86 -3.83
CA TYR A 110 7.13 -0.77 -4.79
C TYR A 110 8.03 0.45 -4.54
N LEU A 111 7.95 1.50 -5.37
CA LEU A 111 8.96 2.56 -5.41
C LEU A 111 9.27 3.17 -4.03
N ILE A 112 8.26 3.52 -3.23
CA ILE A 112 8.50 4.10 -1.91
C ILE A 112 9.18 3.07 -0.98
N ALA A 113 8.72 1.82 -0.97
CA ALA A 113 9.39 0.74 -0.23
C ALA A 113 10.83 0.53 -0.72
N GLN A 114 11.09 0.70 -2.02
CA GLN A 114 12.43 0.56 -2.59
C GLN A 114 13.40 1.58 -2.02
N PHE A 115 12.96 2.83 -1.81
CA PHE A 115 13.77 3.86 -1.16
C PHE A 115 13.97 3.58 0.32
N MET A 116 12.92 3.12 1.01
CA MET A 116 12.98 2.84 2.45
C MET A 116 13.84 1.63 2.80
N SER A 117 14.03 0.65 1.92
CA SER A 117 14.75 -0.59 2.25
C SER A 117 16.23 -0.56 1.84
N LYS A 118 17.13 -0.98 2.75
CA LYS A 118 18.55 -1.21 2.42
C LYS A 118 18.74 -2.32 1.40
N TYR A 119 17.76 -3.21 1.23
CA TYR A 119 17.81 -4.32 0.27
C TYR A 119 17.87 -3.79 -1.16
N SER A 120 17.05 -2.80 -1.48
CA SER A 120 16.89 -2.23 -2.82
C SER A 120 17.57 -0.86 -3.01
N ASN A 121 17.80 -0.09 -1.94
CA ASN A 121 18.44 1.22 -2.01
C ASN A 121 19.93 1.12 -1.64
N LYS A 122 20.78 1.31 -2.66
CA LYS A 122 22.24 1.37 -2.56
C LYS A 122 22.79 2.75 -2.92
N ARG A 123 21.95 3.79 -2.87
CA ARG A 123 22.40 5.16 -3.16
C ARG A 123 23.38 5.64 -2.10
N CYS A 124 24.30 6.50 -2.52
CA CYS A 124 25.27 7.18 -1.65
C CYS A 124 25.01 8.69 -1.55
N ASP A 125 23.90 9.17 -2.10
CA ASP A 125 23.46 10.57 -2.00
C ASP A 125 22.48 10.78 -0.82
N GLU A 126 21.85 11.95 -0.78
CA GLU A 126 20.88 12.35 0.24
C GLU A 126 19.60 11.47 0.33
N TYR A 127 19.42 10.51 -0.58
CA TYR A 127 18.30 9.54 -0.56
C TYR A 127 18.72 8.11 -0.22
N GLY A 128 19.98 7.85 0.16
CA GLY A 128 20.44 6.52 0.56
C GLY A 128 21.43 6.48 1.71
N GLY A 129 21.86 5.27 2.05
CA GLY A 129 22.74 5.00 3.19
C GLY A 129 21.97 4.97 4.52
N THR A 130 21.98 6.09 5.25
CA THR A 130 21.37 6.18 6.58
C THR A 130 19.85 5.98 6.54
N LEU A 131 19.23 5.68 7.69
CA LEU A 131 17.77 5.62 7.77
C LEU A 131 17.15 6.97 7.40
N GLU A 132 17.67 8.07 7.94
CA GLU A 132 17.18 9.43 7.65
C GLU A 132 17.13 9.72 6.14
N ASN A 133 18.22 9.43 5.42
CA ASN A 133 18.26 9.66 3.97
C ASN A 133 17.27 8.77 3.21
N ARG A 134 17.14 7.50 3.58
CA ARG A 134 16.16 6.59 2.96
C ARG A 134 14.72 7.02 3.21
N LEU A 135 14.45 7.68 4.34
CA LEU A 135 13.14 8.22 4.67
C LEU A 135 12.85 9.59 4.03
N ARG A 136 13.86 10.26 3.46
CA ARG A 136 13.66 11.57 2.82
C ARG A 136 12.58 11.53 1.74
N PHE A 137 12.60 10.51 0.88
CA PHE A 137 11.61 10.37 -0.19
C PHE A 137 10.16 10.21 0.30
N PRO A 138 9.81 9.24 1.16
CA PRO A 138 8.44 9.13 1.68
C PRO A 138 8.01 10.35 2.50
N LEU A 139 8.90 10.95 3.30
CA LEU A 139 8.53 12.11 4.12
C LEU A 139 8.25 13.34 3.26
N GLU A 140 9.01 13.55 2.18
CA GLU A 140 8.75 14.61 1.21
C GLU A 140 7.41 14.41 0.47
N ILE A 141 7.04 13.15 0.16
CA ILE A 141 5.73 12.83 -0.41
C ILE A 141 4.61 13.22 0.55
N VAL A 142 4.69 12.81 1.83
CA VAL A 142 3.67 13.15 2.84
C VAL A 142 3.58 14.67 3.00
N ALA A 143 4.72 15.36 3.07
CA ALA A 143 4.77 16.82 3.17
C ALA A 143 4.11 17.53 1.97
N ASP A 144 4.38 17.10 0.73
CA ASP A 144 3.79 17.70 -0.46
C ASP A 144 2.28 17.43 -0.56
N ILE A 145 1.83 16.21 -0.20
CA ILE A 145 0.40 15.89 -0.10
C ILE A 145 -0.28 16.80 0.92
N ARG A 146 0.26 16.89 2.14
CA ARG A 146 -0.32 17.73 3.21
C ARG A 146 -0.36 19.20 2.79
N LYS A 147 0.71 19.70 2.15
CA LYS A 147 0.78 21.07 1.61
C LYS A 147 -0.31 21.35 0.57
N LYS A 148 -0.56 20.43 -0.37
CA LYS A 148 -1.50 20.64 -1.48
C LYS A 148 -2.95 20.34 -1.10
N CYS A 149 -3.17 19.40 -0.19
CA CYS A 149 -4.51 18.95 0.19
C CYS A 149 -5.03 19.56 1.50
N GLY A 150 -4.17 20.20 2.31
CA GLY A 150 -4.56 20.80 3.58
C GLY A 150 -4.66 19.79 4.73
N PRO A 151 -4.86 20.27 5.97
CA PRO A 151 -4.77 19.44 7.18
C PRO A 151 -5.87 18.38 7.30
N ASP A 152 -7.07 18.62 6.79
CA ASP A 152 -8.22 17.72 6.99
C ASP A 152 -8.29 16.54 5.99
N PHE A 153 -7.39 16.49 5.00
CA PHE A 153 -7.41 15.43 3.99
C PHE A 153 -6.67 14.19 4.51
N LEU A 154 -7.36 13.05 4.62
CA LEU A 154 -6.80 11.85 5.25
C LEU A 154 -5.60 11.30 4.45
N ILE A 155 -4.51 11.00 5.14
CA ILE A 155 -3.32 10.31 4.63
C ILE A 155 -3.13 9.02 5.41
N ASP A 156 -3.51 7.89 4.80
CA ASP A 156 -3.15 6.56 5.26
C ASP A 156 -1.82 6.16 4.62
N PHE A 157 -0.93 5.49 5.34
CA PHE A 157 0.34 5.00 4.80
C PHE A 157 0.44 3.49 4.91
N ARG A 158 0.50 2.82 3.76
CA ARG A 158 0.60 1.35 3.71
C ARG A 158 2.04 0.89 3.69
N ILE A 159 2.43 0.08 4.66
CA ILE A 159 3.82 -0.35 4.88
C ILE A 159 3.91 -1.86 5.10
N SER A 160 4.95 -2.52 4.57
CA SER A 160 5.26 -3.90 4.97
C SER A 160 5.90 -3.87 6.36
N GLY A 161 5.31 -4.53 7.35
CA GLY A 161 5.86 -4.68 8.70
C GLY A 161 7.24 -5.34 8.69
N ASP A 162 7.38 -6.40 7.89
CA ASP A 162 8.64 -7.08 7.60
C ASP A 162 8.67 -7.46 6.12
N GLU A 163 9.86 -7.44 5.52
CA GLU A 163 10.09 -7.76 4.11
C GLU A 163 10.39 -9.25 3.88
N PHE A 164 10.71 -10.02 4.92
CA PHE A 164 10.98 -11.47 4.87
C PHE A 164 12.01 -11.89 3.81
N VAL A 165 13.04 -11.06 3.63
CA VAL A 165 14.18 -11.34 2.76
C VAL A 165 15.49 -11.05 3.50
N PRO A 166 16.57 -11.81 3.24
CA PRO A 166 17.87 -11.51 3.83
C PRO A 166 18.35 -10.09 3.49
N GLY A 167 18.66 -9.30 4.52
CA GLY A 167 19.03 -7.89 4.36
C GLY A 167 17.87 -6.94 4.02
N GLY A 168 16.63 -7.43 4.07
CA GLY A 168 15.40 -6.65 4.00
C GLY A 168 15.12 -5.86 5.27
N ARG A 169 14.11 -5.00 5.20
CA ARG A 169 13.62 -4.23 6.33
C ARG A 169 12.86 -5.13 7.31
N THR A 170 13.26 -5.06 8.57
CA THR A 170 12.64 -5.83 9.68
C THR A 170 11.57 -5.01 10.40
N ILE A 171 10.78 -5.67 11.24
CA ILE A 171 9.79 -5.00 12.09
C ILE A 171 10.39 -3.91 12.99
N GLU A 172 11.60 -4.12 13.53
CA GLU A 172 12.26 -3.12 14.39
C GLU A 172 12.62 -1.85 13.63
N GLU A 173 13.10 -1.98 12.39
CA GLU A 173 13.32 -0.82 11.55
C GLU A 173 11.99 -0.17 11.15
N THR A 174 10.96 -0.96 10.85
CA THR A 174 9.61 -0.46 10.51
C THR A 174 9.00 0.39 11.63
N LYS A 175 9.20 0.02 12.90
CA LYS A 175 8.76 0.83 14.06
C LYS A 175 9.39 2.22 14.05
N LEU A 176 10.69 2.32 13.73
CA LEU A 176 11.36 3.61 13.58
C LEU A 176 10.76 4.44 12.43
N ILE A 177 10.45 3.80 11.31
CA ILE A 177 9.81 4.46 10.16
C ILE A 177 8.41 4.95 10.52
N ALA A 178 7.61 4.14 11.21
CA ALA A 178 6.25 4.47 11.63
C ALA A 178 6.23 5.75 12.48
N MET A 179 7.12 5.85 13.48
CA MET A 179 7.27 7.06 14.30
C MET A 179 7.63 8.31 13.47
N GLN A 180 8.50 8.18 12.46
CA GLN A 180 8.85 9.32 11.61
C GLN A 180 7.71 9.73 10.67
N LEU A 181 6.95 8.76 10.14
CA LEU A 181 5.79 9.05 9.31
C LEU A 181 4.68 9.72 10.11
N GLU A 182 4.39 9.24 11.32
CA GLU A 182 3.44 9.86 12.24
C GLU A 182 3.85 11.31 12.55
N LYS A 183 5.12 11.53 12.92
CA LYS A 183 5.67 12.87 13.14
C LYS A 183 5.53 13.79 11.93
N GLN A 184 5.59 13.24 10.71
CA GLN A 184 5.41 13.98 9.46
C GLN A 184 3.93 14.35 9.19
N GLY A 185 3.00 13.74 9.91
CA GLY A 185 1.58 14.06 9.90
C GLY A 185 0.74 13.17 8.99
N ILE A 186 1.04 11.87 8.91
CA ILE A 186 0.06 10.89 8.41
C ILE A 186 -1.01 10.64 9.49
N ASP A 187 -2.20 10.23 9.05
CA ASP A 187 -3.36 10.06 9.94
C ASP A 187 -3.58 8.60 10.36
N MET A 188 -3.09 7.64 9.56
CA MET A 188 -3.20 6.19 9.82
C MET A 188 -2.04 5.41 9.20
N ILE A 189 -1.75 4.25 9.78
CA ILE A 189 -0.80 3.28 9.19
C ILE A 189 -1.52 1.97 8.87
N HIS A 190 -1.33 1.47 7.65
CA HIS A 190 -1.81 0.16 7.22
C HIS A 190 -0.64 -0.81 7.13
N VAL A 191 -0.60 -1.78 8.04
CA VAL A 191 0.46 -2.79 8.11
C VAL A 191 0.11 -4.00 7.25
N SER A 192 0.99 -4.30 6.30
CA SER A 192 1.01 -5.50 5.46
C SER A 192 2.34 -6.24 5.68
N ALA A 193 2.70 -7.21 4.85
CA ALA A 193 4.03 -7.82 4.85
C ALA A 193 4.56 -8.09 3.43
N GLY A 194 5.87 -8.30 3.35
CA GLY A 194 6.55 -8.89 2.19
C GLY A 194 6.99 -7.92 1.10
N THR A 195 7.70 -8.52 0.15
CA THR A 195 8.16 -8.01 -1.15
C THR A 195 7.87 -9.09 -2.20
N TYR A 196 8.18 -8.88 -3.48
CA TYR A 196 7.94 -9.91 -4.52
C TYR A 196 8.77 -11.18 -4.25
N GLU A 197 9.96 -11.01 -3.72
CA GLU A 197 10.89 -12.07 -3.35
C GLU A 197 10.34 -12.92 -2.18
N SER A 198 9.44 -12.34 -1.39
CA SER A 198 8.67 -13.01 -0.34
C SER A 198 7.16 -12.95 -0.66
N THR A 199 6.77 -13.25 -1.91
CA THR A 199 5.37 -13.14 -2.38
C THR A 199 4.37 -13.88 -1.48
N TRP A 200 4.77 -14.97 -0.83
CA TRP A 200 3.93 -15.67 0.15
C TRP A 200 3.48 -14.75 1.32
N ALA A 201 4.23 -13.71 1.66
CA ALA A 201 3.85 -12.74 2.68
C ALA A 201 2.88 -11.67 2.14
N ILE A 202 2.93 -11.38 0.84
CA ILE A 202 1.99 -10.46 0.16
C ILE A 202 0.65 -11.15 -0.09
N ILE A 203 0.71 -12.36 -0.64
CA ILE A 203 -0.43 -13.20 -1.04
C ILE A 203 -0.27 -14.55 -0.35
N PRO A 204 -0.70 -14.69 0.91
CA PRO A 204 -0.47 -15.92 1.65
C PRO A 204 -1.24 -17.10 1.07
N PRO A 205 -0.55 -18.24 0.79
CA PRO A 205 -1.18 -19.50 0.43
C PRO A 205 -1.91 -20.13 1.63
N MET A 206 -2.75 -21.14 1.38
CA MET A 206 -3.64 -21.78 2.37
C MET A 206 -2.94 -22.35 3.62
N ASN A 207 -1.66 -22.68 3.55
CA ASN A 207 -0.88 -23.20 4.68
C ASN A 207 -0.39 -22.13 5.67
N VAL A 208 -0.55 -20.83 5.36
CA VAL A 208 -0.23 -19.74 6.31
C VAL A 208 -1.38 -19.55 7.30
N THR A 209 -1.11 -19.22 8.56
CA THR A 209 -2.19 -18.99 9.54
C THR A 209 -3.02 -17.75 9.16
N ASN A 210 -4.34 -17.80 9.41
CA ASN A 210 -5.21 -16.65 9.21
C ASN A 210 -4.84 -15.52 10.19
N GLY A 211 -4.88 -14.27 9.74
CA GLY A 211 -4.59 -13.10 10.59
C GLY A 211 -3.12 -12.96 11.00
N TRP A 212 -2.19 -13.69 10.39
CA TRP A 212 -0.78 -13.75 10.84
C TRP A 212 -0.01 -12.42 10.85
N ILE A 213 -0.44 -11.41 10.08
CA ILE A 213 0.18 -10.06 10.08
C ILE A 213 -0.29 -9.22 11.29
N ALA A 214 -1.33 -9.64 12.02
CA ALA A 214 -1.83 -8.93 13.19
C ALA A 214 -0.74 -8.69 14.26
N ASP A 215 0.22 -9.61 14.39
CA ASP A 215 1.34 -9.43 15.34
C ASP A 215 2.32 -8.35 14.86
N LEU A 216 2.55 -8.21 13.55
CA LEU A 216 3.34 -7.10 13.00
C LEU A 216 2.63 -5.76 13.19
N ALA A 217 1.30 -5.74 13.05
CA ALA A 217 0.51 -4.55 13.32
C ALA A 217 0.57 -4.16 14.80
N ALA A 218 0.49 -5.14 15.71
CA ALA A 218 0.62 -4.92 17.14
C ALA A 218 1.97 -4.30 17.51
N GLU A 219 3.07 -4.73 16.90
CA GLU A 219 4.39 -4.14 17.12
C GLU A 219 4.48 -2.67 16.67
N VAL A 220 3.83 -2.32 15.56
CA VAL A 220 3.75 -0.92 15.09
C VAL A 220 2.90 -0.08 16.05
N LYS A 221 1.77 -0.61 16.50
CA LYS A 221 0.85 0.08 17.42
C LYS A 221 1.47 0.39 18.78
N LYS A 222 2.50 -0.34 19.20
CA LYS A 222 3.25 -0.03 20.44
C LYS A 222 4.03 1.28 20.38
N VAL A 223 4.28 1.84 19.19
CA VAL A 223 5.19 2.98 19.00
C VAL A 223 4.53 4.18 18.31
N VAL A 224 3.22 4.13 18.02
CA VAL A 224 2.46 5.22 17.42
C VAL A 224 1.14 5.41 18.16
N ASP A 225 0.62 6.63 18.15
CA ASP A 225 -0.68 7.01 18.73
C ASP A 225 -1.81 7.05 17.68
N ILE A 226 -1.46 7.13 16.39
CA ILE A 226 -2.41 7.07 15.28
C ILE A 226 -2.99 5.65 15.06
N PRO A 227 -4.21 5.52 14.50
CA PRO A 227 -4.83 4.22 14.30
C PRO A 227 -4.04 3.31 13.33
N VAL A 228 -3.98 2.02 13.66
CA VAL A 228 -3.26 1.01 12.89
C VAL A 228 -4.23 -0.01 12.26
N THR A 229 -4.15 -0.16 10.95
CA THR A 229 -4.90 -1.19 10.19
C THR A 229 -4.04 -2.43 9.99
N THR A 230 -4.64 -3.62 10.08
CA THR A 230 -3.99 -4.88 9.68
C THR A 230 -4.74 -5.58 8.55
N VAL A 231 -4.05 -6.47 7.84
CA VAL A 231 -4.54 -7.28 6.72
C VAL A 231 -3.96 -8.69 6.84
N GLY A 232 -4.25 -9.58 5.89
CA GLY A 232 -3.58 -10.88 5.79
C GLY A 232 -4.47 -12.03 6.25
N ARG A 233 -5.21 -12.60 5.29
CA ARG A 233 -6.07 -13.78 5.49
C ARG A 233 -7.05 -13.67 6.66
N ILE A 234 -7.63 -12.49 6.86
CA ILE A 234 -8.80 -12.33 7.75
C ILE A 234 -10.05 -12.66 6.94
N ASN A 235 -10.43 -13.93 6.92
CA ASN A 235 -11.59 -14.47 6.18
C ASN A 235 -12.76 -14.86 7.09
N ASP A 236 -12.58 -14.75 8.39
CA ASP A 236 -13.57 -15.01 9.43
C ASP A 236 -13.80 -13.71 10.22
N PRO A 237 -15.04 -13.20 10.33
CA PRO A 237 -15.31 -12.01 11.12
C PRO A 237 -15.10 -12.20 12.63
N MET A 238 -15.19 -13.43 13.17
CA MET A 238 -14.88 -13.69 14.58
C MET A 238 -13.39 -13.57 14.86
N LEU A 239 -12.55 -14.00 13.92
CA LEU A 239 -11.12 -13.72 13.97
C LEU A 239 -10.85 -12.21 13.91
N ALA A 240 -11.56 -11.47 13.07
CA ALA A 240 -11.43 -10.02 12.99
C ALA A 240 -11.75 -9.36 14.34
N GLU A 241 -12.87 -9.75 14.96
CA GLU A 241 -13.28 -9.26 16.29
C GLU A 241 -12.23 -9.58 17.36
N SER A 242 -11.70 -10.80 17.38
CA SER A 242 -10.65 -11.21 18.32
C SER A 242 -9.36 -10.37 18.17
N ILE A 243 -8.97 -10.04 16.94
CA ILE A 243 -7.80 -9.19 16.67
C ILE A 243 -8.04 -7.76 17.18
N LEU A 244 -9.23 -7.20 16.97
CA LEU A 244 -9.60 -5.88 17.46
C LEU A 244 -9.68 -5.84 18.99
N ALA A 245 -10.39 -6.81 19.59
CA ALA A 245 -10.56 -6.91 21.04
C ALA A 245 -9.25 -7.14 21.80
N SER A 246 -8.26 -7.80 21.18
CA SER A 246 -6.91 -7.95 21.73
C SER A 246 -6.01 -6.72 21.55
N GLY A 247 -6.53 -5.65 20.93
CA GLY A 247 -5.81 -4.39 20.74
C GLY A 247 -4.69 -4.45 19.69
N LYS A 248 -4.60 -5.51 18.89
CA LYS A 248 -3.52 -5.67 17.89
C LYS A 248 -3.67 -4.75 16.67
N ALA A 249 -4.88 -4.26 16.41
CA ALA A 249 -5.18 -3.29 15.37
C ALA A 249 -6.41 -2.46 15.78
N ASP A 250 -6.63 -1.34 15.10
CA ASP A 250 -7.81 -0.47 15.23
C ASP A 250 -8.80 -0.68 14.07
N LEU A 251 -8.28 -1.12 12.92
CA LEU A 251 -9.09 -1.43 11.74
C LEU A 251 -8.62 -2.73 11.08
N MET A 252 -9.57 -3.36 10.39
CA MET A 252 -9.35 -4.60 9.63
C MET A 252 -9.54 -4.34 8.14
N ALA A 253 -8.50 -4.63 7.35
CA ALA A 253 -8.60 -4.61 5.90
C ALA A 253 -8.93 -6.01 5.38
N MET A 254 -10.07 -6.12 4.71
CA MET A 254 -10.53 -7.35 4.06
C MET A 254 -10.49 -7.18 2.54
N GLY A 255 -9.59 -7.89 1.88
CA GLY A 255 -9.50 -7.90 0.41
C GLY A 255 -10.32 -9.03 -0.20
N ARG A 256 -9.72 -10.22 -0.29
CA ARG A 256 -10.36 -11.42 -0.85
C ARG A 256 -11.66 -11.81 -0.14
N SER A 257 -11.79 -11.57 1.17
CA SER A 257 -13.02 -11.83 1.92
C SER A 257 -14.19 -10.98 1.44
N SER A 258 -13.95 -9.70 1.14
CA SER A 258 -14.97 -8.81 0.56
C SER A 258 -15.31 -9.14 -0.89
N LEU A 259 -14.40 -9.81 -1.62
CA LEU A 259 -14.71 -10.36 -2.96
C LEU A 259 -15.57 -11.63 -2.86
N ALA A 260 -15.27 -12.50 -1.90
CA ALA A 260 -16.02 -13.72 -1.66
C ALA A 260 -17.45 -13.41 -1.19
N ASP A 261 -17.59 -12.44 -0.28
CA ASP A 261 -18.87 -11.99 0.24
C ASP A 261 -18.91 -10.46 0.46
N PRO A 262 -19.42 -9.71 -0.53
CA PRO A 262 -19.56 -8.26 -0.41
C PRO A 262 -20.51 -7.81 0.71
N GLU A 263 -21.44 -8.67 1.14
CA GLU A 263 -22.39 -8.39 2.22
C GLU A 263 -21.89 -8.83 3.60
N LEU A 264 -20.65 -9.33 3.71
CA LEU A 264 -20.07 -9.81 4.97
C LEU A 264 -20.27 -8.83 6.14
N PRO A 265 -19.98 -7.51 6.00
CA PRO A 265 -20.19 -6.58 7.11
C PRO A 265 -21.66 -6.52 7.55
N LYS A 266 -22.58 -6.45 6.58
CA LYS A 266 -24.03 -6.39 6.85
C LYS A 266 -24.52 -7.67 7.54
N LYS A 267 -24.15 -8.83 7.01
CA LYS A 267 -24.50 -10.15 7.59
C LYS A 267 -23.97 -10.29 9.02
N TYR A 268 -22.74 -9.85 9.27
CA TYR A 268 -22.16 -9.85 10.61
C TYR A 268 -22.98 -8.98 11.57
N PHE A 269 -23.30 -7.74 11.20
CA PHE A 269 -24.13 -6.85 12.04
C PHE A 269 -25.55 -7.38 12.29
N GLU A 270 -26.12 -8.12 11.33
CA GLU A 270 -27.43 -8.75 11.45
C GLU A 270 -27.40 -10.09 12.20
N GLY A 271 -26.23 -10.58 12.62
CA GLY A 271 -26.07 -11.89 13.28
C GLY A 271 -26.24 -13.09 12.36
N ARG A 272 -26.23 -12.90 11.03
CA ARG A 272 -26.39 -13.95 10.01
C ARG A 272 -25.06 -14.62 9.68
N TYR A 273 -24.38 -15.14 10.69
CA TYR A 273 -23.02 -15.67 10.54
C TYR A 273 -22.93 -16.87 9.59
N GLU A 274 -23.93 -17.75 9.60
CA GLU A 274 -24.01 -18.94 8.73
C GLU A 274 -24.21 -18.59 7.25
N ASP A 275 -24.70 -17.38 6.94
CA ASP A 275 -24.89 -16.89 5.57
C ASP A 275 -23.62 -16.27 4.98
N ILE A 276 -22.56 -16.13 5.79
CA ILE A 276 -21.29 -15.53 5.36
C ILE A 276 -20.55 -16.54 4.50
N ARG A 277 -20.20 -16.14 3.27
CA ARG A 277 -19.39 -16.96 2.38
C ARG A 277 -17.90 -16.71 2.65
N PRO A 278 -17.17 -17.65 3.29
CA PRO A 278 -15.77 -17.43 3.61
C PRO A 278 -14.89 -17.45 2.35
N CYS A 279 -13.83 -16.64 2.35
CA CYS A 279 -12.74 -16.80 1.40
C CYS A 279 -11.91 -18.04 1.74
N ILE A 280 -11.58 -18.85 0.74
CA ILE A 280 -10.87 -20.14 0.91
C ILE A 280 -9.33 -20.02 0.94
N GLY A 281 -8.77 -18.84 0.63
CA GLY A 281 -7.33 -18.65 0.46
C GLY A 281 -7.05 -17.89 -0.81
#